data_AF-A0A2U3K4Y4-F1
#
_entry.id   AF-A0A2U3K4Y4-F1
#
_cell.length_a   1.000
_cell.length_b   1.000
_cell.length_c   1.000
_cell.angle_alpha   90.00
_cell.angle_beta   90.00
_cell.angle_gamma   90.00
#
_symmetry.space_group_name_H-M   'P 1'
#
loop_
_entity.id
_entity.type
_entity.pdbx_description
1 polymer ?
#
loop_
_entity_poly.entity_id
_entity_poly.type
_entity_poly.pdbx_seq_one_letter_code
_entity_poly.pdbx_strand_id
1 'polypeptide(L)' 'MNEKLLNFYEAAKALITYIDQEYVFDKSADMGCGGFDTYQSETFYNLIAKAKEALGDFESEIKVPECP' A
#
# COMPACT_ATOMS: atom_id res chain seq x y z
N MET A 1 1.04 19.15 12.65
CA MET A 1 0.97 18.60 11.26
C MET A 1 -0.15 19.29 10.50
N ASN A 2 0.02 19.60 9.21
CA ASN A 2 -1.05 20.18 8.39
C ASN A 2 -2.19 19.16 8.25
N GLU A 3 -3.43 19.53 8.55
CA GLU A 3 -4.61 18.66 8.48
C GLU A 3 -4.75 17.99 7.10
N LYS A 4 -4.43 18.72 6.03
CA LYS A 4 -4.42 18.16 4.66
C LYS A 4 -3.41 17.02 4.50
N LEU A 5 -2.26 17.13 5.16
CA LEU A 5 -1.20 16.15 5.09
C LEU A 5 -1.55 14.92 5.94
N LEU A 6 -2.22 15.11 7.09
CA LEU A 6 -2.73 14.00 7.92
C LEU A 6 -3.79 13.22 7.17
N ASN A 7 -4.76 13.90 6.55
CA ASN A 7 -5.80 13.27 5.76
C ASN A 7 -5.23 12.50 4.55
N PHE A 8 -4.21 13.05 3.88
CA PHE A 8 -3.52 12.35 2.80
C PHE A 8 -2.83 11.07 3.30
N TYR A 9 -2.13 11.17 4.43
CA TYR A 9 -1.46 10.04 5.05
C TYR A 9 -2.44 8.93 5.45
N GLU A 10 -3.55 9.26 6.11
CA GLU A 10 -4.58 8.28 6.50
C GLU A 10 -5.23 7.61 5.28
N ALA A 11 -5.54 8.39 4.23
CA ALA A 11 -6.10 7.86 2.99
C ALA A 11 -5.11 6.93 2.27
N ALA A 12 -3.84 7.30 2.19
CA ALA A 12 -2.79 6.47 1.59
C ALA A 12 -2.61 5.15 2.35
N LYS A 13 -2.59 5.21 3.69
CA LYS A 13 -2.52 4.03 4.55
C LYS A 13 -3.71 3.10 4.32
N ALA A 14 -4.93 3.63 4.33
CA ALA A 14 -6.14 2.83 4.10
C ALA A 14 -6.12 2.13 2.73
N LEU A 15 -5.70 2.84 1.67
CA LEU A 15 -5.58 2.29 0.33
C LEU A 15 -4.57 1.13 0.27
N ILE A 16 -3.37 1.33 0.81
CA ILE A 16 -2.31 0.32 0.76
C ILE A 16 -2.69 -0.91 1.60
N THR A 17 -3.30 -0.71 2.77
CA THR A 17 -3.83 -1.81 3.59
C THR A 17 -4.91 -2.60 2.86
N TYR A 18 -5.85 -1.92 2.18
CA TYR A 18 -6.88 -2.60 1.39
C TYR A 18 -6.27 -3.47 0.28
N ILE A 19 -5.33 -2.91 -0.48
CA ILE A 19 -4.65 -3.63 -1.58
C ILE A 19 -3.93 -4.88 -1.05
N ASP A 20 -3.27 -4.75 0.10
CA ASP A 20 -2.48 -5.82 0.73
C ASP A 20 -3.34 -6.92 1.36
N GLN A 21 -4.48 -6.59 1.96
CA GLN A 21 -5.35 -7.55 2.66
C GLN A 21 -6.35 -8.25 1.74
N GLU A 22 -6.88 -7.53 0.74
CA GLU A 22 -7.96 -8.05 -0.13
C GLU A 22 -7.42 -8.74 -1.39
N TYR A 23 -6.15 -9.14 -1.39
CA TYR A 23 -5.48 -9.83 -2.50
C TYR A 23 -5.76 -9.17 -3.86
N VAL A 24 -5.66 -7.83 -3.94
CA VAL A 24 -5.96 -7.10 -5.17
C VAL A 24 -4.93 -7.48 -6.24
N PHE A 25 -5.39 -7.93 -7.41
CA PHE A 25 -4.52 -8.37 -8.50
C PHE A 25 -4.38 -7.27 -9.57
N ASP A 26 -3.17 -7.07 -10.09
CA ASP A 26 -2.90 -6.18 -11.22
C ASP A 26 -2.82 -6.94 -12.55
N LYS A 27 -2.72 -8.29 -12.50
CA LYS A 27 -2.63 -9.14 -13.66
C LYS A 27 -3.69 -10.21 -13.67
N SER A 28 -4.13 -10.51 -14.88
CA SER A 28 -4.93 -11.67 -15.20
C SER A 28 -4.45 -12.33 -16.48
N ALA A 29 -4.48 -13.66 -16.51
CA ALA A 29 -4.18 -14.45 -17.68
C ALA A 29 -5.31 -15.47 -17.92
N ASP A 30 -5.73 -15.59 -19.18
CA ASP A 30 -6.64 -16.63 -19.62
C ASP A 30 -5.88 -17.96 -19.70
N MET A 31 -6.34 -18.97 -18.95
CA MET A 31 -5.74 -20.31 -18.90
C MET A 31 -6.40 -21.28 -19.89
N GLY A 32 -7.25 -20.80 -20.82
CA GLY A 32 -8.02 -21.66 -21.71
C GLY A 32 -9.21 -22.32 -21.00
N CYS A 33 -10.07 -23.03 -21.74
CA CYS A 33 -11.32 -23.73 -21.33
C CYS A 33 -11.94 -23.37 -19.95
N GLY A 34 -12.03 -22.07 -19.62
CA GLY A 34 -12.72 -21.55 -18.43
C GLY A 34 -11.85 -21.19 -17.22
N GLY A 35 -10.53 -21.29 -17.29
CA GLY A 35 -9.64 -20.90 -16.19
C GLY A 35 -9.18 -19.43 -16.30
N PHE A 36 -9.28 -18.67 -15.22
CA PHE A 36 -8.69 -17.34 -15.12
C PHE A 36 -7.68 -17.35 -13.98
N ASP A 37 -6.42 -17.06 -14.27
CA ASP A 37 -5.38 -16.92 -13.25
C ASP A 37 -5.17 -15.44 -12.95
N THR A 38 -5.36 -15.06 -11.69
CA THR A 38 -5.18 -13.69 -11.21
C THR A 38 -4.03 -13.68 -10.23
N TYR A 39 -3.05 -12.83 -10.50
CA TYR A 39 -1.85 -12.75 -9.68
C TYR A 39 -1.36 -11.31 -9.59
N GLN A 40 -0.57 -11.06 -8.54
CA GLN A 40 0.16 -9.81 -8.41
C GLN A 40 1.49 -9.94 -9.14
N SER A 41 1.82 -8.97 -9.99
CA SER A 41 3.16 -8.87 -10.54
C SER A 41 4.19 -8.58 -9.45
N GLU A 42 5.43 -9.05 -9.62
CA GLU A 42 6.53 -8.68 -8.72
C GLU A 42 6.67 -7.17 -8.58
N THR A 43 6.46 -6.42 -9.67
CA THR A 43 6.44 -4.96 -9.67
C THR A 43 5.37 -4.41 -8.71
N PHE A 44 4.15 -4.94 -8.77
CA PHE A 44 3.06 -4.49 -7.91
C PHE A 44 3.31 -4.81 -6.44
N TYR A 45 3.79 -6.02 -6.15
CA TYR A 45 4.20 -6.42 -4.80
C TYR A 45 5.29 -5.50 -4.23
N ASN A 46 6.32 -5.20 -5.02
CA ASN A 46 7.41 -4.30 -4.63
C ASN A 46 6.93 -2.87 -4.38
N LEU A 47 5.94 -2.39 -5.15
CA LEU A 47 5.35 -1.07 -4.94
C LEU A 47 4.57 -1.00 -3.63
N ILE A 48 3.77 -2.03 -3.30
CA ILE A 48 3.05 -2.12 -2.02
C ILE A 48 4.05 -2.11 -0.86
N ALA A 49 5.12 -2.90 -0.95
CA ALA A 49 6.15 -2.97 0.09
C ALA A 49 6.83 -1.61 0.32
N LYS A 50 7.28 -0.93 -0.76
CA LYS A 50 7.88 0.41 -0.67
C LYS A 50 6.91 1.45 -0.12
N ALA A 51 5.63 1.35 -0.47
CA ALA A 51 4.63 2.28 0.01
C ALA A 51 4.37 2.09 1.52
N LYS A 52 4.35 0.85 2.01
CA LYS A 52 4.30 0.55 3.45
C LYS A 52 5.52 1.08 4.20
N GLU A 53 6.72 0.91 3.65
CA GLU A 53 7.97 1.44 4.21
C GLU A 53 7.89 2.97 4.35
N ALA A 54 7.56 3.67 3.26
CA ALA A 54 7.44 5.13 3.28
C ALA A 54 6.38 5.63 4.27
N LEU A 55 5.25 4.91 4.44
CA LEU A 55 4.27 5.24 5.47
C LEU A 55 4.80 5.00 6.89
N GLY A 56 5.60 3.95 7.09
CA GLY A 56 6.23 3.65 8.38
C GLY A 56 7.31 4.66 8.77
N ASP A 57 8.12 5.11 7.81
CA ASP A 57 9.09 6.19 8.00
C ASP A 57 8.36 7.47 8.39
N PHE A 58 7.30 7.79 7.65
CA PHE A 58 6.47 8.96 7.94
C PHE A 58 5.80 8.91 9.33
N GLU A 59 5.29 7.74 9.74
CA GLU A 59 4.81 7.53 11.12
C GLU A 59 5.89 7.75 12.17
N SER A 60 7.11 7.28 11.87
CA SER A 60 8.24 7.36 12.79
C SER A 60 8.70 8.80 12.97
N GLU A 61 8.74 9.58 11.89
CA GLU A 61 9.01 11.02 11.92
C GLU A 61 7.94 11.80 12.70
N ILE A 62 6.67 11.37 12.64
CA ILE A 62 5.59 11.98 13.44
C ILE A 62 5.69 11.62 14.93
N LYS A 63 6.14 10.40 15.25
CA LYS A 63 6.21 9.90 16.63
C LYS A 63 7.40 10.44 17.42
N VAL A 64 8.38 11.12 16.81
CA VAL A 64 9.45 11.80 17.57
C VAL A 64 8.84 13.01 18.30
N PRO A 65 8.66 12.95 19.63
CA PRO A 65 8.24 14.11 20.38
C PRO A 65 9.42 15.07 20.48
N GLU A 66 9.14 16.36 20.37
CA GLU A 66 10.03 17.43 20.78
C GLU A 66 10.61 17.10 22.17
N CYS A 67 11.92 16.88 22.26
CA CYS A 67 12.63 16.87 23.56
C CYS A 67 12.87 18.33 23.98
N PRO A 68 12.38 18.78 25.16
CA PRO A 68 12.79 20.05 25.76
C PRO A 68 14.23 20.03 26.26
#